data_AF-A0A8D2LSA8-F1
#
_entry.id   AF-A0A8D2LSA8-F1
#
_cell.length_a   1.000
_cell.length_b   1.000
_cell.length_c   1.000
_cell.angle_alpha   90.00
_cell.angle_beta   90.00
_cell.angle_gamma   90.00
#
_symmetry.space_group_name_H-M   'P 1'
#
loop_
_entity.id
_entity.type
_entity.pdbx_description
1 polymer ?
#
loop_
_entity_poly.entity_id
_entity_poly.type
_entity_poly.pdbx_seq_one_letter_code
_entity_poly.pdbx_strand_id
1 'polypeptide(L)'
;GYDYRGTVSTTRRGVTCQRWASNSPHVPNYSPRTHPKAHLQENYCRNPDNDANGPWCYTTDPGTRYDYCNIPPCQAACLLTPMNPLAFGRLPTGKHWHLVTRGKFCD
;
A
#
# COMPACT_ATOMS: atom_id res chain seq x y z
N GLY A 1 2.96 -4.20 4.80
CA GLY A 1 2.38 -3.59 3.58
C GLY A 1 1.75 -4.58 2.63
N TYR A 2 2.07 -5.87 2.73
CA TYR A 2 1.55 -6.93 1.86
C TYR A 2 0.03 -6.95 1.71
N ASP A 3 -0.71 -6.77 2.81
CA ASP A 3 -2.18 -6.77 2.83
C ASP A 3 -2.83 -5.42 2.51
N TYR A 4 -2.07 -4.40 2.14
CA TYR A 4 -2.65 -3.10 1.75
C TYR A 4 -3.52 -3.26 0.50
N ARG A 5 -4.76 -2.76 0.57
CA ARG A 5 -5.75 -2.86 -0.52
C ARG A 5 -6.33 -1.52 -0.98
N GLY A 6 -5.87 -0.41 -0.42
CA GLY A 6 -6.32 0.92 -0.82
C GLY A 6 -5.93 1.33 -2.23
N THR A 7 -6.35 2.52 -2.60
CA THR A 7 -6.37 3.00 -3.99
C THR A 7 -5.32 4.06 -4.30
N VAL A 8 -4.30 4.25 -3.44
CA VAL A 8 -3.20 5.18 -3.72
C VAL A 8 -2.50 4.75 -5.00
N SER A 9 -2.31 5.68 -5.94
CA SER A 9 -1.77 5.43 -7.28
C SER A 9 -0.66 6.42 -7.68
N THR A 10 -0.01 7.02 -6.68
CA THR A 10 1.10 7.97 -6.83
C THR A 10 2.22 7.63 -5.87
N THR A 11 3.46 7.78 -6.33
CA THR A 11 4.64 7.53 -5.50
C THR A 11 4.82 8.65 -4.46
N ARG A 12 5.72 8.45 -3.49
CA ARG A 12 6.12 9.47 -2.50
C ARG A 12 6.70 10.74 -3.11
N ARG A 13 7.18 10.68 -4.36
CA ARG A 13 7.67 11.83 -5.14
C ARG A 13 6.58 12.45 -6.03
N GLY A 14 5.34 11.99 -5.93
CA GLY A 14 4.22 12.48 -6.73
C GLY A 14 4.18 11.96 -8.17
N VAL A 15 4.97 10.93 -8.51
CA VAL A 15 4.95 10.33 -9.86
C VAL A 15 3.77 9.38 -9.96
N THR A 16 3.02 9.47 -11.06
CA THR A 16 1.90 8.56 -11.34
C THR A 16 2.39 7.11 -11.48
N CYS A 17 1.65 6.18 -10.88
CA CYS A 17 1.93 4.77 -11.03
C CYS A 17 1.51 4.25 -12.42
N GLN A 18 2.32 3.38 -12.99
CA GLN A 18 1.99 2.56 -14.15
C GLN A 18 1.04 1.43 -13.72
N ARG A 19 0.08 1.07 -14.60
CA ARG A 19 -0.77 -0.11 -14.38
C ARG A 19 0.06 -1.40 -14.32
N TRP A 20 -0.24 -2.29 -13.38
CA TRP A 20 0.47 -3.55 -13.20
C TRP A 20 0.37 -4.51 -14.39
N ALA A 21 -0.69 -4.38 -15.19
CA ALA A 21 -0.89 -5.14 -16.42
C ALA A 21 -0.27 -4.48 -17.66
N SER A 22 0.18 -3.22 -17.55
CA SER A 22 0.82 -2.51 -18.67
C SER A 22 2.29 -2.95 -18.78
N ASN A 23 2.77 -3.06 -20.03
CA ASN A 23 4.17 -3.33 -20.34
C ASN A 23 4.96 -2.07 -20.76
N SER A 24 4.40 -0.88 -20.56
CA SER A 24 5.00 0.40 -20.91
C SER A 24 4.70 1.48 -19.85
N PRO A 25 5.66 2.37 -19.51
CA PRO A 25 7.05 2.42 -20.02
C PRO A 25 7.94 1.26 -19.53
N HIS A 26 7.56 0.58 -18.46
CA HIS A 26 8.35 -0.52 -17.89
C HIS A 26 7.66 -1.86 -18.16
N VAL A 27 8.42 -2.86 -18.57
CA VAL A 27 7.95 -4.25 -18.57
C VAL A 27 8.02 -4.79 -17.13
N PRO A 28 6.89 -5.12 -16.49
CA PRO A 28 6.84 -5.46 -15.07
C PRO A 28 7.27 -6.90 -14.80
N ASN A 29 8.02 -7.11 -13.70
CA ASN A 29 8.31 -8.44 -13.16
C ASN A 29 7.12 -8.98 -12.36
N TYR A 30 6.39 -8.08 -11.69
CA TYR A 30 5.18 -8.36 -10.93
C TYR A 30 3.95 -7.87 -11.68
N SER A 31 3.07 -8.78 -12.08
CA SER A 31 1.85 -8.47 -12.85
C SER A 31 0.69 -9.34 -12.35
N PRO A 32 -0.57 -9.00 -12.67
CA PRO A 32 -1.72 -9.86 -12.34
C PRO A 32 -1.58 -11.29 -12.89
N ARG A 33 -0.88 -11.44 -14.02
CA ARG A 33 -0.61 -12.74 -14.64
C ARG A 33 0.41 -13.55 -13.86
N THR A 34 1.49 -12.93 -13.40
CA THR A 34 2.57 -13.64 -12.68
C THR A 34 2.26 -13.81 -11.19
N HIS A 35 1.51 -12.89 -10.59
CA HIS A 35 1.19 -12.86 -9.17
C HIS A 35 -0.32 -12.65 -8.94
N PRO A 36 -1.19 -13.61 -9.32
CA PRO A 36 -2.64 -13.44 -9.26
C PRO A 36 -3.20 -13.22 -7.84
N LYS A 37 -2.48 -13.69 -6.82
CA LYS A 37 -2.85 -13.53 -5.40
C LYS A 37 -2.39 -12.21 -4.77
N ALA A 38 -1.61 -11.40 -5.48
CA ALA A 38 -1.06 -10.14 -4.95
C ALA A 38 -1.98 -8.92 -5.14
N HIS A 39 -3.19 -9.12 -5.70
CA HIS A 39 -4.19 -8.06 -5.90
C HIS A 39 -3.65 -6.81 -6.63
N LEU A 40 -2.86 -7.05 -7.68
CA LEU A 40 -2.20 -6.04 -8.52
C LEU A 40 -3.20 -5.35 -9.46
N GLN A 41 -4.23 -4.73 -8.90
CA GLN A 41 -5.31 -4.08 -9.65
C GLN A 41 -4.93 -2.66 -10.08
N GLU A 42 -5.37 -2.26 -11.27
CA GLU A 42 -5.09 -0.96 -11.87
C GLU A 42 -3.61 -0.58 -11.75
N ASN A 43 -3.32 0.60 -11.22
CA ASN A 43 -1.99 1.12 -10.90
C ASN A 43 -1.84 1.41 -9.40
N TYR A 44 -2.60 0.72 -8.55
CA TYR A 44 -2.56 0.96 -7.11
C TYR A 44 -1.28 0.43 -6.48
N CYS A 45 -0.76 1.13 -5.48
CA CYS A 45 0.43 0.73 -4.76
C CYS A 45 0.23 -0.63 -4.06
N ARG A 46 1.18 -1.55 -4.22
CA ARG A 46 1.12 -2.91 -3.66
C ARG A 46 2.50 -3.34 -3.21
N ASN A 47 2.57 -4.43 -2.46
CA ASN A 47 3.82 -4.98 -1.97
C ASN A 47 3.88 -6.49 -2.25
N PRO A 48 4.01 -6.90 -3.54
CA PRO A 48 3.95 -8.31 -3.94
C PRO A 48 5.16 -9.13 -3.44
N ASP A 49 6.27 -8.47 -3.12
CA ASP A 49 7.55 -9.03 -2.71
C ASP A 49 7.82 -8.96 -1.21
N ASN A 50 6.84 -8.45 -0.44
CA ASN A 50 6.93 -8.28 1.01
C ASN A 50 8.13 -7.43 1.47
N ASP A 51 8.46 -6.39 0.69
CA ASP A 51 9.51 -5.42 1.00
C ASP A 51 9.21 -4.67 2.31
N ALA A 52 10.23 -4.53 3.17
CA ALA A 52 10.13 -3.86 4.46
C ALA A 52 9.84 -2.35 4.34
N ASN A 53 10.17 -1.72 3.21
CA ASN A 53 9.94 -0.30 2.94
C ASN A 53 8.48 0.02 2.62
N GLY A 54 7.63 -0.99 2.39
CA GLY A 54 6.19 -0.83 2.22
C GLY A 54 5.73 -0.93 0.76
N PRO A 55 4.46 -0.54 0.48
CA PRO A 55 3.91 -0.64 -0.87
C PRO A 55 4.59 0.31 -1.87
N TRP A 56 4.73 -0.16 -3.10
CA TRP A 56 5.37 0.52 -4.20
C TRP A 56 4.57 0.30 -5.49
N CYS A 57 4.97 0.98 -6.57
CA CYS A 57 4.44 0.74 -7.90
C CYS A 57 5.52 0.98 -8.95
N TYR A 58 5.35 0.38 -10.15
CA TYR A 58 6.05 0.86 -11.33
C TYR A 58 5.62 2.29 -11.63
N THR A 59 6.52 3.15 -12.11
CA THR A 59 6.18 4.55 -12.37
C THR A 59 5.91 4.81 -13.86
N THR A 60 5.22 5.90 -14.19
CA THR A 60 5.10 6.34 -15.58
C THR A 60 6.32 7.11 -16.09
N ASP A 61 7.32 7.37 -15.24
CA ASP A 61 8.59 8.00 -15.62
C ASP A 61 9.55 6.92 -16.19
N PRO A 62 10.00 7.04 -17.46
CA PRO A 62 10.96 6.10 -18.05
C PRO A 62 12.31 6.05 -17.33
N GLY A 63 12.71 7.13 -16.64
CA GLY A 63 13.96 7.20 -15.85
C GLY A 63 13.86 6.53 -14.49
N THR A 64 12.66 6.32 -13.96
CA THR A 64 12.42 5.67 -12.67
C THR A 64 11.57 4.42 -12.86
N ARG A 65 12.16 3.23 -12.80
CA ARG A 65 11.42 1.97 -12.97
C ARG A 65 10.31 1.78 -11.94
N TYR A 66 10.60 1.98 -10.66
CA TYR A 66 9.63 1.89 -9.56
C TYR A 66 10.01 2.88 -8.45
N ASP A 67 9.03 3.24 -7.61
CA ASP A 67 9.28 3.97 -6.37
C ASP A 67 8.21 3.63 -5.33
N TYR A 68 8.52 3.91 -4.08
CA TYR A 68 7.62 3.64 -2.95
C TYR A 68 6.49 4.65 -2.89
N CYS A 69 5.35 4.23 -2.37
CA CYS A 69 4.22 5.10 -2.13
C CYS A 69 4.23 5.64 -0.70
N ASN A 70 3.79 6.88 -0.54
CA ASN A 70 3.69 7.50 0.78
C ASN A 70 2.39 7.07 1.48
N ILE A 71 2.34 5.81 1.91
CA ILE A 71 1.20 5.26 2.67
C ILE A 71 1.62 5.19 4.13
N PRO A 72 0.93 5.90 5.05
CA PRO A 72 1.28 5.83 6.45
C PRO A 72 1.04 4.41 6.99
N PRO A 73 1.89 3.93 7.91
CA PRO A 73 1.56 2.72 8.65
C PRO A 73 0.22 2.93 9.34
N CYS A 74 -0.57 1.87 9.38
CA CYS A 74 -1.77 1.79 10.16
C CYS A 74 -1.37 1.72 11.62
N GLN A 75 -0.98 2.86 12.18
CA GLN A 75 -1.24 3.11 13.58
C GLN A 75 -2.76 2.98 13.71
N ALA A 76 -3.23 2.17 14.67
CA ALA A 76 -4.59 2.35 15.16
C ALA A 76 -4.80 3.86 15.29
N ALA A 77 -5.87 4.40 14.73
CA ALA A 77 -6.12 5.84 14.59
C ALA A 77 -6.14 6.65 15.92
N CYS A 78 -5.58 6.11 17.01
CA CYS A 78 -5.61 6.63 18.37
C CYS A 78 -4.38 7.44 18.81
N LEU A 79 -3.23 7.48 18.11
CA LEU A 79 -2.03 8.12 18.69
C LEU A 79 -1.76 9.56 18.25
N LEU A 80 -2.53 10.12 17.31
CA LEU A 80 -2.27 11.45 16.76
C LEU A 80 -3.44 12.45 16.91
N THR A 81 -4.28 12.30 17.93
CA THR A 81 -5.02 13.46 18.44
C THR A 81 -4.29 14.00 19.66
N PRO A 82 -3.88 15.29 19.67
CA PRO A 82 -3.34 15.89 20.87
C PRO A 82 -4.52 16.31 21.74
N MET A 83 -5.23 15.36 22.36
CA MET A 83 -5.99 15.53 23.62
C MET A 83 -6.61 14.18 24.03
N ASN A 84 -6.13 13.59 25.13
CA ASN A 84 -6.90 13.40 26.37
C ASN A 84 -6.50 12.07 27.10
N PRO A 85 -6.15 12.08 28.40
CA PRO A 85 -5.52 10.95 29.12
C PRO A 85 -6.42 9.76 29.50
N LEU A 86 -7.64 9.64 28.98
CA LEU A 86 -8.65 8.67 29.46
C LEU A 86 -9.53 8.19 28.30
N ALA A 87 -9.26 7.02 27.70
CA ALA A 87 -10.19 6.46 26.72
C ALA A 87 -10.19 4.91 26.72
N PHE A 88 -10.93 4.33 27.68
CA PHE A 88 -11.61 3.06 27.46
C PHE A 88 -12.85 3.35 26.59
N GLY A 89 -12.98 2.71 25.42
CA GLY A 89 -14.17 2.87 24.59
C GLY A 89 -14.20 1.92 23.39
N ARG A 90 -15.25 1.08 23.32
CA ARG A 90 -15.55 0.14 22.23
C ARG A 90 -15.65 0.85 20.86
N LEU A 91 -15.06 0.25 19.83
CA LEU A 91 -15.30 0.61 18.43
C LEU A 91 -16.63 0.01 17.93
N PRO A 92 -17.51 0.78 17.28
CA PRO A 92 -18.65 0.25 16.55
C PRO A 92 -18.25 -0.09 15.10
N THR A 93 -18.77 -1.22 14.63
CA THR A 93 -18.81 -1.70 13.23
C THR A 93 -17.56 -2.45 12.68
N GLY A 94 -17.57 -3.76 12.91
CA GLY A 94 -17.50 -4.73 11.80
C GLY A 94 -16.15 -5.03 11.13
N LYS A 95 -15.02 -4.48 11.55
CA LYS A 95 -13.71 -4.84 10.97
C LYS A 95 -13.04 -5.97 11.78
N HIS A 96 -13.04 -7.19 11.22
CA HIS A 96 -12.34 -8.34 11.78
C HIS A 96 -10.82 -8.16 11.65
N TRP A 97 -10.09 -8.33 12.75
CA TRP A 97 -8.63 -8.29 12.79
C TRP A 97 -8.06 -9.70 12.94
N HIS A 98 -7.22 -10.13 12.00
CA HIS A 98 -6.28 -11.23 12.25
C HIS A 98 -4.93 -10.64 12.65
N LEU A 99 -4.47 -10.97 13.86
CA LEU A 99 -3.21 -10.54 14.44
C LEU A 99 -2.09 -11.39 13.85
N VAL A 100 -1.37 -10.87 12.85
CA VAL A 100 -0.08 -11.44 12.43
C VAL A 100 0.93 -10.30 12.40
N THR A 101 2.05 -10.56 13.03
CA THR A 101 3.17 -9.68 13.32
C THR A 101 3.72 -8.98 12.07
N ARG A 102 4.02 -7.68 12.22
CA ARG A 102 4.76 -6.76 11.31
C ARG A 102 3.94 -5.91 10.33
N GLY A 103 3.83 -4.61 10.67
CA GLY A 103 3.71 -3.50 9.72
C GLY A 103 2.45 -3.50 8.84
N LYS A 104 1.29 -3.23 9.44
CA LYS A 104 0.04 -2.96 8.70
C LYS A 104 0.05 -1.51 8.18
N PHE A 105 -0.42 -1.30 6.95
CA PHE A 105 -0.61 0.00 6.30
C PHE A 105 -2.12 0.22 6.11
N CYS A 106 -2.63 1.44 6.27
CA CYS A 106 -4.07 1.73 6.16
C CYS A 106 -4.52 1.84 4.71
N ASP A 107 -5.75 1.39 4.42
CA ASP A 107 -6.45 1.47 3.13
C ASP A 107 -6.70 2.93 2.70
#